data_AF-A0A4D7CBD9-F1
#
_entry.id   AF-A0A4D7CBD9-F1
#
_cell.length_a   1.000
_cell.length_b   1.000
_cell.length_c   1.000
_cell.angle_alpha   90.00
_cell.angle_beta   90.00
_cell.angle_gamma   90.00
#
_symmetry.space_group_name_H-M   'P 1'
#
loop_
_entity.id
_entity.type
_entity.pdbx_description
1 polymer ?
#
loop_
_entity_poly.entity_id
_entity_poly.type
_entity_poly.pdbx_seq_one_letter_code
_entity_poly.pdbx_strand_id
1 'polypeptide(L)'
;MRSSLEKAAALHSNQGSLSLRACRACPAALPAPHDRRLDPSGADQPLPHSPDAAVLDAVPNPRPGVLYLIRFTCPEFTSLCPVTGQPDFAHIVIDYAPDRTIVESKSLKLFMGSFRNHAAFHEDCTVGIGQRLVMELTPKWLRIAGYWYPRGGIPIDVFWQTASPPDGLWLPDQGVPPYRGRG
;
A
#
# COMPACT_ATOMS: atom_id res chain seq x y z
N MET A 1 48.42 11.75 32.01
CA MET A 1 49.18 10.47 32.04
C MET A 1 48.15 9.37 32.27
N ARG A 2 47.75 8.61 31.23
CA ARG A 2 48.13 7.18 30.98
C ARG A 2 48.01 6.32 32.24
N SER A 3 47.44 5.12 32.30
CA SER A 3 46.95 4.08 31.38
C SER A 3 46.64 2.87 32.31
N SER A 4 46.07 1.78 31.76
CA SER A 4 45.94 0.43 32.35
C SER A 4 44.60 0.19 33.08
N LEU A 5 43.54 -0.33 32.46
CA LEU A 5 43.41 -1.50 31.57
C LEU A 5 43.98 -2.80 32.18
N GLU A 6 43.18 -3.86 32.05
CA GLU A 6 43.46 -5.31 32.22
C GLU A 6 43.16 -5.97 33.58
N LYS A 7 41.97 -6.60 33.65
CA LYS A 7 41.89 -8.04 33.92
C LYS A 7 40.93 -8.72 32.94
N ALA A 8 41.53 -9.55 32.08
CA ALA A 8 40.94 -10.52 31.15
C ALA A 8 40.20 -11.64 31.92
N ALA A 9 39.01 -12.06 31.49
CA ALA A 9 38.71 -13.13 30.53
C ALA A 9 38.67 -14.56 31.13
N ALA A 10 37.51 -15.20 31.04
CA ALA A 10 37.27 -16.60 30.65
C ALA A 10 35.76 -16.89 30.81
N LEU A 11 35.01 -16.93 29.70
CA LEU A 11 34.54 -18.17 29.07
C LEU A 11 33.48 -18.89 29.91
N HIS A 12 32.23 -18.89 29.44
CA HIS A 12 31.50 -20.12 29.10
C HIS A 12 30.37 -19.77 28.10
N SER A 13 30.57 -20.35 26.93
CA SER A 13 29.71 -20.49 25.77
C SER A 13 28.33 -21.04 26.16
N ASN A 14 27.26 -20.42 25.68
CA ASN A 14 26.06 -21.18 25.33
C ASN A 14 25.32 -20.49 24.18
N GLN A 15 25.77 -20.76 22.96
CA GLN A 15 25.02 -20.48 21.75
C GLN A 15 23.84 -21.46 21.67
N GLY A 16 22.73 -21.07 22.26
CA GLY A 16 21.43 -21.68 22.00
C GLY A 16 20.95 -21.28 20.61
N SER A 17 21.25 -22.12 19.62
CA SER A 17 20.68 -22.08 18.27
C SER A 17 19.16 -22.31 18.36
N LEU A 18 18.39 -21.23 18.55
CA LEU A 18 16.98 -21.20 18.23
C LEU A 18 16.86 -20.91 16.73
N SER A 19 16.76 -21.99 15.95
CA SER A 19 16.36 -21.97 14.55
C SER A 19 14.97 -21.35 14.45
N LEU A 20 14.91 -20.04 14.26
CA LEU A 20 13.74 -19.35 13.72
C LEU A 20 13.50 -19.93 12.34
N ARG A 21 12.61 -20.92 12.25
CA ARG A 21 12.03 -21.36 10.99
C ARG A 21 11.40 -20.12 10.35
N ALA A 22 12.06 -19.62 9.31
CA ALA A 22 11.57 -18.53 8.48
C ALA A 22 10.13 -18.84 8.04
N CYS A 23 9.20 -17.97 8.44
CA CYS A 23 7.85 -17.97 7.93
C CYS A 23 7.93 -17.68 6.42
N ARG A 24 7.55 -18.67 5.60
CA ARG A 24 7.93 -18.80 4.18
C ARG A 24 7.02 -17.99 3.24
N ALA A 25 6.63 -16.77 3.62
CA ALA A 25 5.66 -15.97 2.86
C ALA A 25 5.90 -14.44 2.91
N CYS A 26 7.16 -13.98 3.00
CA CYS A 26 7.48 -12.63 2.53
C CYS A 26 7.95 -12.74 1.08
N PRO A 27 7.28 -12.13 0.10
CA PRO A 27 7.83 -12.04 -1.24
C PRO A 27 9.04 -11.08 -1.24
N ALA A 28 9.87 -11.28 -2.26
CA ALA A 28 11.21 -10.71 -2.41
C ALA A 28 11.25 -9.17 -2.29
N ALA A 29 12.41 -8.65 -1.87
CA ALA A 29 12.70 -7.23 -1.85
C ALA A 29 12.30 -6.55 -3.17
N LEU A 30 11.36 -5.61 -3.08
CA LEU A 30 10.84 -4.82 -4.19
C LEU A 30 11.90 -3.82 -4.69
N PRO A 31 11.90 -3.48 -6.00
CA PRO A 31 12.87 -2.57 -6.60
C PRO A 31 12.74 -1.13 -6.05
N ALA A 32 13.86 -0.40 -6.04
CA ALA A 32 13.96 0.98 -5.56
C ALA A 32 13.14 1.97 -6.41
N PRO A 33 12.68 3.11 -5.83
CA PRO A 33 11.86 4.09 -6.54
C PRO A 33 12.63 4.68 -7.73
N HIS A 34 12.00 4.65 -8.91
CA HIS A 34 12.60 5.06 -10.16
C HIS A 34 12.42 6.57 -10.40
N ASP A 35 13.52 7.30 -10.60
CA ASP A 35 13.51 8.64 -11.19
C ASP A 35 13.16 8.50 -12.68
N ARG A 36 11.87 8.66 -13.04
CA ARG A 36 11.41 8.54 -14.43
C ARG A 36 10.57 9.72 -14.86
N ARG A 37 11.03 10.30 -15.98
CA ARG A 37 10.33 11.27 -16.81
C ARG A 37 8.98 10.67 -17.22
N LEU A 38 7.88 11.36 -16.92
CA LEU A 38 6.55 11.01 -17.42
C LEU A 38 6.61 10.77 -18.92
N ASP A 39 6.15 9.63 -19.39
CA ASP A 39 5.94 9.41 -20.82
C ASP A 39 4.78 10.30 -21.29
N PRO A 40 5.06 11.36 -22.08
CA PRO A 40 4.03 12.30 -22.53
C PRO A 40 3.12 11.70 -23.61
N SER A 41 3.38 10.48 -24.10
CA SER A 41 2.79 9.94 -25.33
C SER A 41 1.28 9.72 -25.27
N GLY A 42 0.66 9.71 -24.08
CA GLY A 42 -0.76 9.41 -23.94
C GLY A 42 -1.15 8.01 -24.45
N ALA A 43 -0.18 7.19 -24.87
CA ALA A 43 -0.42 5.91 -25.50
C ALA A 43 -1.10 4.93 -24.56
N ASP A 44 -1.93 4.05 -25.12
CA ASP A 44 -2.63 3.02 -24.39
C ASP A 44 -1.59 1.99 -23.90
N GLN A 45 -1.25 2.07 -22.61
CA GLN A 45 -0.31 1.13 -22.00
C GLN A 45 -1.08 -0.13 -21.61
N PRO A 46 -0.57 -1.33 -21.94
CA PRO A 46 -1.22 -2.56 -21.53
C PRO A 46 -1.28 -2.66 -20.00
N LEU A 47 -2.32 -3.31 -19.49
CA LEU A 47 -2.40 -3.60 -18.06
C LEU A 47 -1.23 -4.48 -17.64
N PRO A 48 -0.53 -4.16 -16.53
CA PRO A 48 0.49 -5.03 -15.98
C PRO A 48 -0.10 -6.40 -15.60
N HIS A 49 0.70 -7.45 -15.75
CA HIS A 49 0.27 -8.82 -15.44
C HIS A 49 0.10 -9.08 -13.94
N SER A 50 0.72 -8.27 -13.08
CA SER A 50 0.60 -8.38 -11.63
C SER A 50 0.86 -7.02 -10.95
N PRO A 51 0.41 -6.86 -9.69
CA PRO A 51 0.72 -5.69 -8.86
C PRO A 51 2.21 -5.42 -8.68
N ASP A 52 3.02 -6.47 -8.57
CA ASP A 52 4.48 -6.34 -8.42
C ASP A 52 5.15 -5.78 -9.67
N ALA A 53 4.62 -6.12 -10.85
CA ALA A 53 5.12 -5.64 -12.14
C ALA A 53 4.57 -4.26 -12.53
N ALA A 54 3.54 -3.79 -11.84
CA ALA A 54 2.99 -2.47 -12.08
C ALA A 54 3.95 -1.37 -11.64
N VAL A 55 4.05 -0.34 -12.47
CA VAL A 55 4.87 0.84 -12.21
C VAL A 55 3.96 1.94 -11.69
N LEU A 56 4.29 2.48 -10.52
CA LEU A 56 3.69 3.69 -9.97
C LEU A 56 4.60 4.86 -10.27
N ASP A 57 4.06 5.89 -10.92
CA ASP A 57 4.77 7.12 -11.20
C ASP A 57 4.34 8.21 -10.21
N ALA A 58 5.27 9.11 -9.91
CA ALA A 58 5.04 10.24 -9.03
C ALA A 58 5.48 11.54 -9.72
N VAL A 59 4.69 12.60 -9.53
CA VAL A 59 4.99 13.93 -10.07
C VAL A 59 5.27 14.91 -8.94
N PRO A 60 6.01 15.99 -9.19
CA PRO A 60 6.28 17.00 -8.16
C PRO A 60 4.99 17.56 -7.58
N ASN A 61 4.92 17.65 -6.25
CA ASN A 61 3.83 18.33 -5.57
C ASN A 61 3.86 19.84 -5.95
N PRO A 62 2.79 20.40 -6.54
CA PRO A 62 2.75 21.81 -6.95
C PRO A 62 2.67 22.80 -5.78
N ARG A 63 2.34 22.33 -4.57
CA ARG A 63 2.20 23.13 -3.35
C ARG A 63 3.01 22.49 -2.20
N PRO A 64 4.34 22.43 -2.32
CA PRO A 64 5.18 21.86 -1.27
C PRO A 64 5.04 22.68 0.02
N GLY A 65 5.05 22.01 1.16
CA GLY A 65 4.94 22.63 2.48
C GLY A 65 3.51 22.95 2.94
N VAL A 66 2.52 23.00 2.05
CA VAL A 66 1.11 23.14 2.42
C VAL A 66 0.56 21.78 2.84
N LEU A 67 -0.15 21.73 3.96
CA LEU A 67 -0.87 20.53 4.40
C LEU A 67 -2.25 20.50 3.74
N TYR A 68 -2.49 19.50 2.90
CA TYR A 68 -3.77 19.27 2.25
C TYR A 68 -3.99 17.78 2.01
N LEU A 69 -5.24 17.40 1.76
CA LEU A 69 -5.63 16.01 1.49
C LEU A 69 -5.91 15.80 0.01
N ILE A 70 -5.43 14.67 -0.53
CA ILE A 70 -5.84 14.15 -1.83
C ILE A 70 -6.62 12.85 -1.59
N ARG A 71 -7.80 12.74 -2.22
CA ARG A 71 -8.61 11.50 -2.23
C ARG A 71 -8.63 10.88 -3.63
N PHE A 72 -8.37 9.59 -3.70
CA PHE A 72 -8.76 8.75 -4.83
C PHE A 72 -9.87 7.81 -4.41
N THR A 73 -10.95 7.82 -5.19
CA THR A 73 -12.01 6.80 -5.10
C THR A 73 -11.88 5.91 -6.32
N CYS A 74 -11.64 4.63 -6.08
CA CYS A 74 -11.50 3.59 -7.10
C CYS A 74 -12.70 2.63 -6.98
N PRO A 75 -13.86 2.97 -7.58
CA PRO A 75 -15.07 2.16 -7.45
C PRO A 75 -15.07 0.91 -8.34
N GLU A 76 -14.09 0.77 -9.22
CA GLU A 76 -13.98 -0.32 -10.20
C GLU A 76 -12.91 -1.35 -9.83
N PHE A 77 -12.49 -1.41 -8.56
CA PHE A 77 -11.44 -2.33 -8.11
C PHE A 77 -11.95 -3.77 -8.09
N THR A 78 -11.12 -4.70 -8.58
CA THR A 78 -11.41 -6.14 -8.56
C THR A 78 -10.13 -6.96 -8.46
N SER A 79 -10.22 -8.10 -7.77
CA SER A 79 -9.16 -9.12 -7.65
C SER A 79 -9.78 -10.51 -7.60
N LEU A 80 -8.95 -11.56 -7.52
CA LEU A 80 -9.42 -12.94 -7.37
C LEU A 80 -9.30 -13.42 -5.93
N CYS A 81 -10.28 -14.19 -5.48
CA CYS A 81 -10.17 -14.93 -4.23
C CYS A 81 -9.12 -16.04 -4.39
N PRO A 82 -8.11 -16.15 -3.51
CA PRO A 82 -7.04 -17.14 -3.65
C PRO A 82 -7.48 -18.58 -3.47
N VAL A 83 -8.63 -18.81 -2.83
CA VAL A 83 -9.17 -20.15 -2.57
C VAL A 83 -10.08 -20.62 -3.71
N THR A 84 -11.00 -19.76 -4.16
CA THR A 84 -12.07 -20.15 -5.10
C THR A 84 -11.81 -19.68 -6.53
N GLY A 85 -10.89 -18.74 -6.74
CA GLY A 85 -10.66 -18.09 -8.04
C GLY A 85 -11.81 -17.19 -8.50
N GLN A 86 -12.83 -16.95 -7.66
CA GLN A 86 -13.94 -16.06 -8.00
C GLN A 86 -13.51 -14.59 -7.92
N PRO A 87 -14.05 -13.71 -8.78
CA PRO A 87 -13.68 -12.30 -8.82
C PRO A 87 -14.38 -11.51 -7.71
N ASP A 88 -13.61 -10.96 -6.77
CA ASP A 88 -14.07 -10.05 -5.73
C ASP A 88 -14.04 -8.60 -6.23
N PHE A 89 -14.94 -7.77 -5.71
CA PHE A 89 -15.11 -6.37 -6.11
C PHE A 89 -15.09 -5.48 -4.87
N ALA A 90 -14.52 -4.28 -5.00
CA ALA A 90 -14.48 -3.32 -3.91
C ALA A 90 -14.55 -1.87 -4.40
N HIS A 91 -15.02 -0.99 -3.52
CA HIS A 91 -14.69 0.42 -3.61
C HIS A 91 -13.46 0.67 -2.74
N ILE A 92 -12.34 1.03 -3.37
CA ILE A 92 -11.13 1.43 -2.63
C ILE A 92 -11.10 2.95 -2.50
N VAL A 93 -10.95 3.45 -1.28
CA VAL A 93 -10.78 4.88 -1.01
C VAL A 93 -9.42 5.10 -0.40
N ILE A 94 -8.59 5.90 -1.07
CA ILE A 94 -7.26 6.29 -0.60
C ILE A 94 -7.27 7.77 -0.30
N ASP A 95 -6.88 8.13 0.91
CA ASP A 95 -6.71 9.49 1.37
C ASP A 95 -5.26 9.66 1.80
N TYR A 96 -4.56 10.67 1.28
CA TYR A 96 -3.20 10.94 1.71
C TYR A 96 -2.86 12.43 1.72
N ALA A 97 -1.97 12.80 2.63
CA ALA A 97 -1.34 14.11 2.69
C ALA A 97 0.04 14.00 2.02
N PRO A 98 0.25 14.61 0.85
CA PRO A 98 1.51 14.48 0.12
C PRO A 98 2.65 15.24 0.81
N ASP A 99 3.88 14.81 0.50
CA ASP A 99 5.08 15.59 0.82
C ASP A 99 5.65 16.23 -0.45
N ARG A 100 6.75 15.69 -1.00
CA ARG A 100 7.43 16.25 -2.18
C ARG A 100 6.79 15.86 -3.50
N THR A 101 6.07 14.75 -3.53
CA THR A 101 5.46 14.19 -4.74
C THR A 101 3.99 13.84 -4.51
N ILE A 102 3.26 13.72 -5.61
CA ILE A 102 1.88 13.20 -5.68
C ILE A 102 1.86 12.06 -6.69
N VAL A 103 1.01 11.07 -6.48
CA VAL A 103 0.86 9.96 -7.42
C VAL A 103 0.26 10.44 -8.74
N GLU A 104 0.77 9.93 -9.86
CA GLU A 104 0.22 10.17 -11.19
C GLU A 104 -1.00 9.26 -11.41
N SER A 105 -2.13 9.83 -11.82
CA SER A 105 -3.43 9.15 -11.81
C SER A 105 -3.54 8.00 -12.82
N LYS A 106 -2.87 8.08 -13.97
CA LYS A 106 -2.83 6.98 -14.96
C LYS A 106 -2.05 5.78 -14.43
N SER A 107 -0.89 5.99 -13.81
CA SER A 107 -0.07 4.93 -13.20
C SER A 107 -0.82 4.25 -12.06
N LEU A 108 -1.54 5.02 -11.23
CA LEU A 108 -2.43 4.49 -10.20
C LEU A 108 -3.54 3.63 -10.81
N LYS A 109 -4.17 4.08 -11.90
CA LYS A 109 -5.19 3.29 -12.63
C LYS A 109 -4.62 1.95 -13.12
N LEU A 110 -3.43 1.96 -13.72
CA LEU A 110 -2.77 0.74 -14.21
C LEU A 110 -2.38 -0.20 -13.06
N PHE A 111 -1.90 0.36 -11.94
CA PHE A 111 -1.63 -0.40 -10.72
C PHE A 111 -2.90 -1.07 -10.18
N MET A 112 -3.99 -0.33 -10.01
CA MET A 112 -5.27 -0.90 -9.56
C MET A 112 -5.79 -1.97 -10.53
N GLY A 113 -5.67 -1.74 -11.84
CA GLY A 113 -6.09 -2.69 -12.86
C GLY A 113 -5.26 -3.99 -12.89
N SER A 114 -4.01 -3.95 -12.43
CA SER A 114 -3.13 -5.12 -12.37
C SER A 114 -3.59 -6.20 -11.38
N PHE A 115 -4.47 -5.84 -10.43
CA PHE A 115 -5.06 -6.79 -9.48
C PHE A 115 -6.13 -7.68 -10.10
N ARG A 116 -6.64 -7.36 -11.30
CA ARG A 116 -7.81 -8.01 -11.91
C ARG A 116 -7.73 -9.54 -11.95
N ASN A 117 -6.55 -10.09 -12.23
CA ASN A 117 -6.30 -11.52 -12.26
C ASN A 117 -5.32 -11.97 -11.17
N HIS A 118 -5.09 -11.13 -10.16
CA HIS A 118 -4.22 -11.41 -9.03
C HIS A 118 -5.03 -12.00 -7.88
N ALA A 119 -4.52 -13.09 -7.31
CA ALA A 119 -5.17 -13.81 -6.23
C ALA A 119 -4.66 -13.34 -4.87
N ALA A 120 -5.52 -12.68 -4.09
CA ALA A 120 -5.17 -12.15 -2.77
C ALA A 120 -6.40 -11.99 -1.87
N PHE A 121 -6.20 -12.08 -0.56
CA PHE A 121 -7.24 -11.81 0.43
C PHE A 121 -7.57 -10.32 0.48
N HIS A 122 -8.77 -9.98 0.96
CA HIS A 122 -9.25 -8.58 1.02
C HIS A 122 -8.31 -7.71 1.87
N GLU A 123 -7.84 -8.27 2.97
CA GLU A 123 -6.92 -7.65 3.92
C GLU A 123 -5.55 -7.39 3.27
N ASP A 124 -4.98 -8.41 2.62
CA ASP A 124 -3.67 -8.33 1.98
C ASP A 124 -3.69 -7.35 0.80
N CYS A 125 -4.73 -7.41 -0.05
CA CYS A 125 -4.95 -6.43 -1.11
C CYS A 125 -5.00 -5.01 -0.55
N THR A 126 -5.89 -4.76 0.42
CA THR A 126 -6.14 -3.39 0.90
C THR A 126 -4.93 -2.82 1.61
N VAL A 127 -4.34 -3.56 2.54
CA VAL A 127 -3.17 -3.08 3.30
C VAL A 127 -1.94 -3.00 2.39
N GLY A 128 -1.73 -4.00 1.52
CA GLY A 128 -0.61 -4.04 0.58
C GLY A 128 -0.60 -2.87 -0.40
N ILE A 129 -1.75 -2.49 -0.95
CA ILE A 129 -1.90 -1.28 -1.78
C ILE A 129 -1.45 -0.04 -0.99
N GLY A 130 -1.95 0.13 0.24
CA GLY A 130 -1.59 1.26 1.09
C GLY A 130 -0.09 1.32 1.38
N GLN A 131 0.52 0.19 1.76
CA GLN A 131 1.95 0.09 2.03
C GLN A 131 2.79 0.36 0.78
N ARG A 132 2.39 -0.16 -0.39
CA ARG A 132 3.09 0.11 -1.65
C ARG A 132 3.08 1.60 -1.98
N LEU A 133 1.93 2.28 -1.84
CA LEU A 133 1.85 3.73 -2.05
C LEU A 133 2.71 4.52 -1.07
N VAL A 134 2.79 4.10 0.19
CA VAL A 134 3.67 4.75 1.19
C VAL A 134 5.14 4.61 0.80
N MET A 135 5.55 3.44 0.33
CA MET A 135 6.93 3.20 -0.11
C MET A 135 7.33 4.06 -1.31
N GLU A 136 6.43 4.21 -2.29
CA GLU A 136 6.72 4.95 -3.53
C GLU A 136 6.63 6.48 -3.34
N LEU A 137 5.68 6.94 -2.54
CA LEU A 137 5.36 8.39 -2.42
C LEU A 137 5.99 9.04 -1.19
N THR A 138 6.33 8.26 -0.16
CA THR A 138 6.77 8.79 1.15
C THR A 138 5.88 9.93 1.66
N PRO A 139 4.54 9.75 1.72
CA PRO A 139 3.63 10.82 2.08
C PRO A 139 3.77 11.17 3.56
N LYS A 140 3.33 12.37 3.95
CA LYS A 140 3.26 12.75 5.37
C LYS A 140 2.31 11.86 6.16
N TRP A 141 1.23 11.43 5.50
CA TRP A 141 0.21 10.56 6.07
C TRP A 141 -0.60 9.90 4.96
N LEU A 142 -1.07 8.68 5.18
CA LEU A 142 -1.96 7.96 4.28
C LEU A 142 -2.94 7.09 5.09
N ARG A 143 -4.20 7.06 4.66
CA ARG A 143 -5.16 6.01 4.99
C ARG A 143 -5.75 5.39 3.73
N ILE A 144 -6.16 4.15 3.87
CA ILE A 144 -6.88 3.39 2.85
C ILE A 144 -8.05 2.65 3.48
N ALA A 145 -9.15 2.59 2.75
CA ALA A 145 -10.28 1.75 3.07
C ALA A 145 -10.66 0.92 1.85
N GLY A 146 -10.84 -0.37 2.04
CA GLY A 146 -11.45 -1.26 1.07
C GLY A 146 -12.84 -1.65 1.53
N TYR A 147 -13.86 -1.21 0.78
CA TYR A 147 -15.24 -1.57 1.01
C TYR A 147 -15.62 -2.70 0.07
N TRP A 148 -15.56 -3.94 0.56
CA TRP A 148 -15.65 -5.13 -0.27
C TRP A 148 -17.09 -5.62 -0.41
N TYR A 149 -17.44 -6.04 -1.62
CA TYR A 149 -18.76 -6.57 -1.93
C TYR A 149 -18.92 -7.93 -1.23
N PRO A 150 -20.13 -8.25 -0.73
CA PRO A 150 -20.32 -9.38 0.15
C PRO A 150 -20.09 -10.73 -0.53
N ARG A 151 -19.59 -11.67 0.27
CA ARG A 151 -19.64 -13.11 -0.01
C ARG A 151 -20.53 -13.78 1.02
N GLY A 152 -21.50 -14.57 0.56
CA GLY A 152 -22.51 -15.16 1.45
C GLY A 152 -23.33 -14.13 2.23
N GLY A 153 -23.49 -12.91 1.70
CA GLY A 153 -24.20 -11.81 2.36
C GLY A 153 -23.38 -11.04 3.40
N ILE A 154 -22.08 -11.32 3.55
CA ILE A 154 -21.21 -10.69 4.54
C ILE A 154 -20.14 -9.86 3.81
N PRO A 155 -20.17 -8.51 3.89
CA PRO A 155 -19.08 -7.66 3.42
C PRO A 155 -17.91 -7.68 4.41
N ILE A 156 -16.69 -7.47 3.90
CA ILE A 156 -15.47 -7.38 4.72
C ILE A 156 -14.85 -6.02 4.44
N ASP A 157 -15.14 -5.02 5.27
CA ASP A 157 -14.51 -3.71 5.11
C ASP A 157 -13.18 -3.68 5.85
N VAL A 158 -12.11 -3.27 5.14
CA VAL A 158 -10.74 -3.24 5.67
C VAL A 158 -10.25 -1.82 5.73
N PHE A 159 -9.74 -1.39 6.89
CA PHE A 159 -9.25 -0.03 7.12
C PHE A 159 -7.81 -0.06 7.62
N TRP A 160 -6.96 0.79 7.06
CA TRP A 160 -5.57 0.94 7.50
C TRP A 160 -5.08 2.37 7.32
N GLN A 161 -4.19 2.84 8.21
CA GLN A 161 -3.53 4.13 8.08
C GLN A 161 -2.12 4.09 8.68
N THR A 162 -1.24 4.98 8.22
CA THR A 162 0.18 5.00 8.62
C THR A 162 0.38 5.47 10.07
N ALA A 163 -0.43 6.43 10.52
CA ALA A 163 -0.39 7.02 11.85
C ALA A 163 -1.69 7.80 12.12
N SER A 164 -1.78 8.48 13.26
CA SER A 164 -2.80 9.51 13.47
C SER A 164 -2.70 10.60 12.39
N PRO A 165 -3.83 11.16 11.91
CA PRO A 165 -3.81 12.27 10.96
C PRO A 165 -2.99 13.47 11.50
N PRO A 166 -2.19 14.15 10.65
CA PRO A 166 -1.47 15.35 11.05
C PRO A 166 -2.40 16.43 11.60
N ASP A 167 -1.95 17.13 12.63
CA ASP A 167 -2.71 18.24 13.20
C ASP A 167 -3.03 19.31 12.14
N GLY A 168 -4.29 19.75 12.12
CA GLY A 168 -4.78 20.73 11.14
C GLY A 168 -5.09 20.16 9.74
N LEU A 169 -4.90 18.86 9.49
CA LEU A 169 -5.37 18.25 8.25
C LEU A 169 -6.90 18.18 8.24
N TRP A 170 -7.53 18.80 7.23
CA TRP A 170 -8.96 18.62 7.01
C TRP A 170 -9.22 17.21 6.45
N LEU A 171 -9.82 16.35 7.27
CA LEU A 171 -10.08 14.96 6.94
C LEU A 171 -11.59 14.68 6.85
N PRO A 172 -12.18 14.64 5.65
CA PRO A 172 -13.60 14.36 5.48
C PRO A 172 -13.90 12.89 5.73
N ASP A 173 -15.16 12.58 6.05
CA ASP A 173 -15.68 11.21 6.03
C ASP A 173 -15.47 10.58 4.64
N GLN A 174 -15.27 9.25 4.58
CA GLN A 174 -15.05 8.58 3.30
C GLN A 174 -16.31 8.53 2.43
N GLY A 175 -17.50 8.68 3.02
CA GLY A 175 -18.76 8.82 2.30
C GLY A 175 -19.20 7.55 1.55
N VAL A 176 -18.55 6.41 1.81
CA VAL A 176 -18.96 5.12 1.26
C VAL A 176 -20.00 4.51 2.21
N PRO A 177 -21.26 4.39 1.79
CA PRO A 177 -22.28 3.79 2.64
C PRO A 177 -21.94 2.32 2.88
N PRO A 178 -22.17 1.79 4.09
CA PRO A 178 -22.09 0.36 4.34
C PRO A 178 -23.00 -0.40 3.37
N TYR A 179 -22.60 -1.60 2.97
CA TYR A 179 -23.42 -2.45 2.11
C TYR A 179 -24.82 -2.68 2.74
N ARG A 180 -25.88 -2.39 1.98
CA ARG A 180 -27.28 -2.47 2.46
C ARG A 180 -28.08 -3.68 1.93
N GLY A 181 -27.43 -4.65 1.29
CA GLY A 181 -28.16 -5.75 0.65
C GLY A 181 -28.74 -5.35 -0.70
N ARG A 182 -29.60 -6.21 -1.25
CA ARG A 182 -30.54 -5.84 -2.31
C ARG A 182 -31.77 -5.22 -1.64
N GLY A 183 -31.80 -3.90 -1.52
CA GLY A 183 -32.91 -3.09 -1.02
C GLY A 183 -33.02 -1.83 -1.85
#